data_AF-D6M3P1-F1
#
_entry.id   AF-D6M3P1-F1
#
_cell.length_a   1.000
_cell.length_b   1.000
_cell.length_c   1.000
_cell.angle_alpha   90.00
_cell.angle_beta   90.00
_cell.angle_gamma   90.00
#
_symmetry.space_group_name_H-M   'P 1'
#
loop_
_entity.id
_entity.type
_entity.pdbx_description
1 polymer ?
#
loop_
_entity_poly.entity_id
_entity_poly.type
_entity_poly.pdbx_seq_one_letter_code
_entity_poly.pdbx_strand_id
1 'polypeptide(L)'
;EGPGVRAHALPVSFRSPTGPGPRGGRARRLGCRSLYGVPASPGAGVRGPSLWPGTSPGRGSVRFLPLPIGRGVWQAASMTARAADRARYDRATAHLEAPFALVDLDAFDANADDLVRRAQGKPIRVASKSVRCRALLERVLARPGFAGIMSFTLAESLWLAREGFEDVLLAYPSTDRAAYAELAADPKLAAAVTVMVDDPAQLRLIDAAREGGTEEIRVCLELDTSLRLLGGRVRVGARRSPLHAPAQLAEMARAVARTPGFRLVGIMAYEGHVAGVGDKLAGRPLRSRTVRLMQAAARRELAARRAEVVRAVRAV
;
A
#
# COMPACT_ATOMS: atom_id res chain seq x y z
N GLU A 1 -10.83 -2.27 -40.18
CA GLU A 1 -11.59 -2.48 -38.93
C GLU A 1 -10.58 -2.74 -37.82
N GLY A 2 -10.37 -1.77 -36.93
CA GLY A 2 -9.40 -1.85 -35.82
C GLY A 2 -10.09 -2.11 -34.49
N PRO A 3 -9.41 -2.68 -33.48
CA PRO A 3 -10.02 -3.03 -32.22
C PRO A 3 -10.38 -1.75 -31.44
N GLY A 4 -11.68 -1.53 -31.28
CA GLY A 4 -12.22 -0.37 -30.57
C GLY A 4 -11.91 -0.42 -29.08
N VAL A 5 -11.20 0.59 -28.58
CA VAL A 5 -11.05 0.88 -27.15
C VAL A 5 -12.44 1.25 -26.61
N ARG A 6 -13.06 0.39 -25.80
CA ARG A 6 -14.31 0.71 -25.10
C ARG A 6 -13.98 1.49 -23.82
N ALA A 7 -14.05 2.81 -23.90
CA ALA A 7 -14.04 3.67 -22.72
C ALA A 7 -15.44 3.66 -22.08
N HIS A 8 -15.56 3.12 -20.88
CA HIS A 8 -16.78 3.25 -20.07
C HIS A 8 -16.63 4.45 -19.13
N ALA A 9 -17.30 5.56 -19.47
CA ALA A 9 -17.51 6.68 -18.56
C ALA A 9 -18.71 6.36 -17.66
N LEU A 10 -18.47 6.22 -16.35
CA LEU A 10 -19.54 6.11 -15.36
C LEU A 10 -19.77 7.50 -14.74
N PRO A 11 -21.01 8.04 -14.78
CA PRO A 11 -21.31 9.30 -14.11
C PRO A 11 -21.31 9.09 -12.59
N VAL A 12 -20.35 9.69 -11.89
CA VAL A 12 -20.34 9.75 -10.43
C VAL A 12 -21.13 10.99 -10.01
N SER A 13 -22.39 10.80 -9.59
CA SER A 13 -23.19 11.87 -8.98
C SER A 13 -22.82 12.00 -7.50
N PHE A 14 -22.15 13.09 -7.15
CA PHE A 14 -22.00 13.51 -5.76
C PHE A 14 -23.27 14.26 -5.35
N ARG A 15 -24.18 13.62 -4.59
CA ARG A 15 -25.22 14.33 -3.84
C ARG A 15 -24.68 14.69 -2.46
N SER A 16 -24.29 15.95 -2.29
CA SER A 16 -24.07 16.53 -0.97
C SER A 16 -25.42 16.78 -0.29
N PRO A 17 -25.61 16.44 1.00
CA PRO A 17 -26.80 16.86 1.74
C PRO A 17 -26.65 18.34 2.12
N THR A 18 -27.36 19.24 1.44
CA THR A 18 -27.45 20.65 1.82
C THR A 18 -28.71 20.90 2.65
N GLY A 19 -28.53 21.25 3.93
CA GLY A 19 -29.44 22.09 4.70
C GLY A 19 -28.90 23.53 4.76
N PRO A 20 -29.75 24.56 4.98
CA PRO A 20 -29.47 25.94 4.57
C PRO A 20 -28.53 26.68 5.53
N GLY A 21 -27.64 27.50 4.96
CA GLY A 21 -26.67 28.31 5.69
C GLY A 21 -27.22 29.59 6.34
N PRO A 22 -26.33 30.46 6.83
CA PRO A 22 -26.36 31.84 6.32
C PRO A 22 -25.00 32.45 5.98
N ARG A 23 -25.03 33.16 4.84
CA ARG A 23 -24.33 34.37 4.37
C ARG A 23 -23.05 34.87 5.09
N GLY A 24 -22.03 35.12 4.26
CA GLY A 24 -21.27 36.37 4.27
C GLY A 24 -19.80 36.29 4.68
N GLY A 25 -18.88 36.35 3.70
CA GLY A 25 -17.45 36.58 3.99
C GLY A 25 -16.53 36.28 2.79
N ARG A 26 -15.85 37.31 2.28
CA ARG A 26 -14.88 37.21 1.18
C ARG A 26 -13.72 36.27 1.55
N ALA A 27 -13.51 35.18 0.80
CA ALA A 27 -12.36 34.30 0.96
C ALA A 27 -11.20 34.71 0.04
N ARG A 28 -10.10 35.15 0.64
CA ARG A 28 -8.79 35.32 0.00
C ARG A 28 -8.27 33.95 -0.47
N ARG A 29 -7.66 33.90 -1.65
CA ARG A 29 -6.93 32.72 -2.16
C ARG A 29 -5.82 32.34 -1.17
N LEU A 30 -5.98 31.22 -0.47
CA LEU A 30 -4.90 30.52 0.21
C LEU A 30 -4.50 29.33 -0.65
N GLY A 31 -3.30 29.41 -1.22
CA GLY A 31 -2.70 28.33 -1.99
C GLY A 31 -2.45 27.10 -1.12
N CYS A 32 -2.98 25.96 -1.55
CA CYS A 32 -2.73 24.67 -0.93
C CYS A 32 -1.28 24.24 -1.25
N ARG A 33 -0.37 24.38 -0.27
CA ARG A 33 0.98 23.79 -0.33
C ARG A 33 0.91 22.34 0.14
N SER A 34 1.39 21.45 -0.73
CA SER A 34 1.58 20.02 -0.51
C SER A 34 2.24 19.69 0.84
N LEU A 35 1.52 18.94 1.67
CA LEU A 35 1.95 18.39 2.97
C LEU A 35 2.86 17.17 2.81
N TYR A 36 3.97 17.29 2.08
CA TYR A 36 5.11 16.37 2.17
C TYR A 36 6.40 17.12 1.78
N GLY A 37 6.90 17.94 2.71
CA GLY A 37 8.18 18.62 2.58
C GLY A 37 8.97 18.50 3.88
N VAL A 38 10.05 17.75 3.86
CA VAL A 38 11.06 17.72 4.93
C VAL A 38 11.75 19.09 4.96
N PRO A 39 11.83 19.79 6.11
CA PRO A 39 12.52 21.07 6.16
C PRO A 39 14.04 20.86 6.03
N ALA A 40 14.65 21.50 5.03
CA ALA A 40 16.10 21.65 4.94
C ALA A 40 16.52 22.84 5.83
N SER A 41 17.36 22.57 6.83
CA SER A 41 17.97 23.61 7.66
C SER A 41 18.93 24.49 6.84
N PRO A 42 18.97 25.82 7.05
CA PRO A 42 19.93 26.69 6.41
C PRO A 42 21.31 26.58 7.08
N GLY A 43 22.35 26.42 6.26
CA GLY A 43 23.74 26.38 6.69
C GLY A 43 24.24 27.75 7.15
N ALA A 44 24.94 27.74 8.28
CA ALA A 44 25.77 28.85 8.74
C ALA A 44 26.96 29.07 7.77
N GLY A 45 27.26 30.33 7.50
CA GLY A 45 28.34 30.74 6.62
C GLY A 45 29.73 30.70 7.26
N VAL A 46 30.76 30.66 6.42
CA VAL A 46 32.10 31.18 6.71
C VAL A 46 32.66 31.80 5.42
N ARG A 47 33.23 33.00 5.54
CA ARG A 47 33.86 33.81 4.49
C ARG A 47 35.38 33.55 4.43
N GLY A 48 35.92 33.44 3.20
CA GLY A 48 37.25 33.90 2.73
C GLY A 48 38.55 33.32 3.35
N PRO A 49 39.74 33.62 2.80
CA PRO A 49 40.03 34.56 1.70
C PRO A 49 40.88 34.00 0.53
N SER A 50 40.97 34.85 -0.49
CA SER A 50 41.83 34.88 -1.68
C SER A 50 43.33 34.72 -1.42
N LEU A 51 44.08 34.23 -2.43
CA LEU A 51 45.39 34.77 -2.89
C LEU A 51 45.79 34.10 -4.24
N TRP A 52 46.14 34.92 -5.24
CA TRP A 52 46.81 34.61 -6.52
C TRP A 52 48.35 34.53 -6.30
N PRO A 53 49.26 34.24 -7.29
CA PRO A 53 49.09 34.23 -8.76
C PRO A 53 49.80 33.08 -9.53
N GLY A 54 49.46 32.98 -10.83
CA GLY A 54 50.45 32.87 -11.90
C GLY A 54 50.98 31.49 -12.29
N THR A 55 50.56 31.00 -13.47
CA THR A 55 51.40 30.70 -14.65
C THR A 55 50.69 29.70 -15.58
N SER A 56 50.51 30.09 -16.84
CA SER A 56 50.34 29.20 -17.99
C SER A 56 51.66 29.24 -18.76
N PRO A 57 52.14 28.15 -19.38
CA PRO A 57 51.65 27.83 -20.73
C PRO A 57 51.60 26.33 -21.07
N GLY A 58 50.80 25.96 -22.05
CA GLY A 58 50.88 24.63 -22.65
C GLY A 58 49.65 24.24 -23.47
N ARG A 59 49.61 24.69 -24.72
CA ARG A 59 48.64 24.21 -25.71
C ARG A 59 48.92 22.73 -26.00
N GLY A 60 48.05 21.86 -25.51
CA GLY A 60 47.91 20.47 -25.95
C GLY A 60 46.44 20.19 -26.20
N SER A 61 46.00 20.26 -27.46
CA SER A 61 44.64 19.95 -27.86
C SER A 61 44.41 18.44 -27.77
N VAL A 62 44.00 17.94 -26.61
CA VAL A 62 43.44 16.58 -26.49
C VAL A 62 41.95 16.68 -26.82
N ARG A 63 41.60 16.31 -28.06
CA ARG A 63 40.21 16.04 -28.43
C ARG A 63 39.75 14.80 -27.66
N PHE A 64 39.06 14.99 -26.55
CA PHE A 64 38.22 13.95 -25.97
C PHE A 64 37.01 13.76 -26.89
N LEU A 65 37.02 12.71 -27.71
CA LEU A 65 35.77 12.17 -28.26
C LEU A 65 35.02 11.51 -27.09
N PRO A 66 33.81 11.96 -26.71
CA PRO A 66 32.99 11.16 -25.84
C PRO A 66 32.47 9.97 -26.64
N LEU A 67 33.01 8.78 -26.36
CA LEU A 67 32.34 7.53 -26.70
C LEU A 67 30.93 7.58 -26.11
N PRO A 68 29.86 7.22 -26.85
CA PRO A 68 28.51 7.29 -26.34
C PRO A 68 28.32 6.18 -25.31
N ILE A 69 28.49 6.52 -24.03
CA ILE A 69 28.12 5.66 -22.92
C ILE A 69 26.58 5.61 -22.88
N GLY A 70 26.01 4.58 -23.52
CA GLY A 70 24.68 3.93 -23.42
C GLY A 70 23.51 4.51 -22.61
N ARG A 71 23.42 5.81 -22.33
CA ARG A 71 22.36 6.44 -21.51
C ARG A 71 21.28 7.13 -22.35
N GLY A 72 21.59 7.55 -23.58
CA GLY A 72 20.66 8.33 -24.42
C GLY A 72 19.45 7.53 -24.93
N VAL A 73 19.66 6.26 -25.28
CA VAL A 73 18.62 5.44 -25.94
C VAL A 73 17.47 5.11 -24.99
N TRP A 74 17.77 4.78 -23.72
CA TRP A 74 16.76 4.41 -22.73
C TRP A 74 15.92 5.62 -22.26
N GLN A 75 16.54 6.79 -22.08
CA GLN A 75 15.80 8.00 -21.70
C GLN A 75 14.94 8.53 -22.85
N ALA A 76 15.46 8.55 -24.08
CA ALA A 76 14.70 8.96 -25.26
C ALA A 76 13.53 8.00 -25.56
N ALA A 77 13.74 6.69 -25.45
CA ALA A 77 12.67 5.69 -25.60
C ALA A 77 11.57 5.86 -24.52
N SER A 78 11.94 6.15 -23.27
CA SER A 78 10.96 6.38 -22.20
C SER A 78 10.17 7.68 -22.36
N MET A 79 10.78 8.72 -22.95
CA MET A 79 10.11 9.99 -23.23
C MET A 79 9.15 9.89 -24.42
N THR A 80 9.54 9.16 -25.47
CA THR A 80 8.70 8.92 -26.66
C THR A 80 7.49 8.05 -26.32
N ALA A 81 7.65 7.02 -25.49
CA ALA A 81 6.52 6.20 -25.00
C ALA A 81 5.49 7.04 -24.22
N ARG A 82 5.94 7.90 -23.28
CA ARG A 82 5.04 8.78 -22.52
C ARG A 82 4.32 9.82 -23.40
N ALA A 83 5.00 10.32 -24.43
CA ALA A 83 4.39 11.25 -25.38
C ALA A 83 3.32 10.56 -26.24
N ALA A 84 3.57 9.31 -26.67
CA ALA A 84 2.60 8.51 -27.41
C ALA A 84 1.37 8.16 -26.56
N ASP A 85 1.58 7.76 -25.30
CA ASP A 85 0.49 7.50 -24.35
C ASP A 85 -0.37 8.74 -24.15
N ARG A 86 0.26 9.91 -23.97
CA ARG A 86 -0.44 11.18 -23.79
C ARG A 86 -1.35 11.50 -24.98
N ALA A 87 -0.82 11.41 -26.20
CA ALA A 87 -1.59 11.68 -27.41
C ALA A 87 -2.76 10.69 -27.57
N ARG A 88 -2.57 9.42 -27.20
CA ARG A 88 -3.64 8.42 -27.20
C ARG A 88 -4.74 8.78 -26.19
N TYR A 89 -4.36 9.14 -24.97
CA TYR A 89 -5.32 9.50 -23.92
C TYR A 89 -6.08 10.77 -24.26
N ASP A 90 -5.39 11.84 -24.71
CA ASP A 90 -6.04 13.09 -25.10
C ASP A 90 -7.08 12.87 -26.21
N ARG A 91 -6.79 12.01 -27.19
CA ARG A 91 -7.79 11.64 -28.21
C ARG A 91 -8.97 10.87 -27.61
N ALA A 92 -8.71 9.89 -26.75
CA ALA A 92 -9.76 9.07 -26.15
C ALA A 92 -10.70 9.88 -25.25
N THR A 93 -10.20 10.97 -24.65
CA THR A 93 -10.93 11.79 -23.69
C THR A 93 -11.28 13.18 -24.21
N ALA A 94 -11.07 13.47 -25.50
CA ALA A 94 -11.25 14.80 -26.11
C ALA A 94 -12.67 15.39 -25.94
N HIS A 95 -13.66 14.53 -25.71
CA HIS A 95 -15.07 14.89 -25.52
C HIS A 95 -15.44 15.12 -24.04
N LEU A 96 -14.51 14.94 -23.10
CA LEU A 96 -14.75 15.09 -21.67
C LEU A 96 -14.20 16.42 -21.17
N GLU A 97 -14.96 17.09 -20.31
CA GLU A 97 -14.51 18.30 -19.63
C GLU A 97 -13.60 17.94 -18.45
N ALA A 98 -12.40 18.53 -18.40
CA ALA A 98 -11.43 18.31 -17.34
C ALA A 98 -11.74 19.15 -16.07
N PRO A 99 -11.36 18.69 -14.86
CA PRO A 99 -10.51 17.54 -14.58
C PRO A 99 -11.28 16.23 -14.43
N PHE A 100 -10.72 15.15 -14.97
CA PHE A 100 -11.15 13.78 -14.74
C PHE A 100 -9.93 12.89 -14.48
N ALA A 101 -10.17 11.75 -13.84
CA ALA A 101 -9.21 10.66 -13.75
C ALA A 101 -9.48 9.66 -14.87
N LEU A 102 -8.44 9.08 -15.43
CA LEU A 102 -8.53 7.99 -16.39
C LEU A 102 -7.73 6.80 -15.90
N VAL A 103 -8.18 5.61 -16.27
CA VAL A 103 -7.42 4.36 -16.12
C VAL A 103 -7.30 3.75 -17.50
N ASP A 104 -6.06 3.53 -17.93
CA ASP A 104 -5.78 2.74 -19.12
C ASP A 104 -6.00 1.26 -18.79
N LEU A 105 -7.01 0.65 -19.42
CA LEU A 105 -7.35 -0.74 -19.17
C LEU A 105 -6.30 -1.71 -19.71
N ASP A 106 -5.60 -1.36 -20.80
CA ASP A 106 -4.53 -2.22 -21.33
C ASP A 106 -3.38 -2.28 -20.33
N ALA A 107 -2.97 -1.13 -19.80
CA ALA A 107 -1.94 -1.06 -18.76
C ALA A 107 -2.42 -1.70 -17.44
N PHE A 108 -3.69 -1.55 -17.08
CA PHE A 108 -4.27 -2.18 -15.89
C PHE A 108 -4.18 -3.71 -15.97
N ASP A 109 -4.61 -4.29 -17.09
CA ASP A 109 -4.61 -5.73 -17.30
C ASP A 109 -3.18 -6.29 -17.37
N ALA A 110 -2.28 -5.62 -18.09
CA ALA A 110 -0.87 -5.99 -18.19
C ALA A 110 -0.17 -5.98 -16.82
N ASN A 111 -0.46 -4.97 -15.97
CA ASN A 111 0.05 -4.92 -14.61
C ASN A 111 -0.48 -6.08 -13.77
N ALA A 112 -1.76 -6.41 -13.90
CA ALA A 112 -2.35 -7.53 -13.18
C ALA A 112 -1.79 -8.88 -13.66
N ASP A 113 -1.47 -9.06 -14.95
CA ASP A 113 -0.79 -10.26 -15.45
C ASP A 113 0.62 -10.40 -14.89
N ASP A 114 1.38 -9.30 -14.88
CA ASP A 114 2.72 -9.28 -14.30
C ASP A 114 2.70 -9.63 -12.81
N LEU A 115 1.69 -9.17 -12.07
CA LEU A 115 1.49 -9.54 -10.66
C LEU A 115 1.20 -11.03 -10.50
N VAL A 116 0.27 -11.60 -11.26
CA VAL A 116 -0.06 -13.05 -11.21
C VAL A 116 1.18 -13.90 -11.52
N ARG A 117 1.91 -13.54 -12.57
CA ARG A 117 3.16 -14.21 -12.95
C ARG A 117 4.19 -14.19 -11.81
N ARG A 118 4.36 -13.04 -11.13
CA ARG A 118 5.30 -12.89 -10.00
C ARG A 118 4.83 -13.59 -8.74
N ALA A 119 3.53 -13.77 -8.56
CA ALA A 119 2.97 -14.45 -7.41
C ALA A 119 3.21 -15.96 -7.43
N GLN A 120 3.54 -16.55 -8.59
CA GLN A 120 3.93 -17.96 -8.73
C GLN A 120 2.93 -18.92 -8.08
N GLY A 121 1.64 -18.71 -8.36
CA GLY A 121 0.54 -19.53 -7.82
C GLY A 121 0.03 -19.10 -6.43
N LYS A 122 0.69 -18.14 -5.76
CA LYS A 122 0.14 -17.55 -4.53
C LYS A 122 -1.04 -16.62 -4.87
N PRO A 123 -2.23 -16.80 -4.27
CA PRO A 123 -3.35 -15.90 -4.53
C PRO A 123 -3.06 -14.46 -4.12
N ILE A 124 -3.54 -13.52 -4.93
CA ILE A 124 -3.33 -12.08 -4.76
C ILE A 124 -4.61 -11.44 -4.24
N ARG A 125 -4.53 -10.86 -3.04
CA ARG A 125 -5.59 -10.01 -2.49
C ARG A 125 -5.35 -8.56 -2.93
N VAL A 126 -6.29 -7.96 -3.65
CA VAL A 126 -6.15 -6.58 -4.14
C VAL A 126 -6.38 -5.57 -3.02
N ALA A 127 -5.47 -4.61 -2.85
CA ALA A 127 -5.62 -3.55 -1.86
C ALA A 127 -6.54 -2.43 -2.38
N SER A 128 -7.69 -2.21 -1.75
CA SER A 128 -8.71 -1.27 -2.25
C SER A 128 -8.23 0.19 -2.27
N LYS A 129 -7.37 0.58 -1.31
CA LYS A 129 -6.95 1.99 -1.11
C LYS A 129 -6.42 2.70 -2.36
N SER A 130 -5.78 1.97 -3.27
CA SER A 130 -5.12 2.52 -4.45
C SER A 130 -5.98 2.45 -5.70
N VAL A 131 -7.07 1.68 -5.67
CA VAL A 131 -7.98 1.48 -6.80
C VAL A 131 -9.28 2.26 -6.58
N ARG A 132 -9.90 2.10 -5.40
CA ARG A 132 -11.18 2.71 -4.98
C ARG A 132 -12.22 2.86 -6.10
N CYS A 133 -12.31 1.85 -6.94
CA CYS A 133 -13.23 1.78 -8.08
C CYS A 133 -13.79 0.37 -8.15
N ARG A 134 -15.10 0.22 -7.86
CA ARG A 134 -15.76 -1.08 -7.78
C ARG A 134 -15.62 -1.88 -9.07
N ALA A 135 -15.85 -1.24 -10.22
CA ALA A 135 -15.72 -1.87 -11.53
C ALA A 135 -14.29 -2.41 -11.81
N LEU A 136 -13.25 -1.74 -11.32
CA LEU A 136 -11.87 -2.23 -11.46
C LEU A 136 -11.56 -3.37 -10.48
N LEU A 137 -12.17 -3.36 -9.28
CA LEU A 137 -12.07 -4.47 -8.32
C LEU A 137 -12.79 -5.72 -8.87
N GLU A 138 -14.00 -5.58 -9.39
CA GLU A 138 -14.73 -6.64 -10.09
C GLU A 138 -13.90 -7.18 -11.26
N ARG A 139 -13.37 -6.29 -12.11
CA ARG A 139 -12.53 -6.67 -13.26
C ARG A 139 -11.33 -7.52 -12.85
N VAL A 140 -10.57 -7.10 -11.83
CA VAL A 140 -9.36 -7.82 -11.44
C VAL A 140 -9.67 -9.14 -10.74
N LEU A 141 -10.77 -9.20 -9.97
CA LEU A 141 -11.21 -10.42 -9.29
C LEU A 141 -11.82 -11.46 -10.21
N ALA A 142 -12.34 -11.05 -11.38
CA ALA A 142 -12.74 -11.98 -12.44
C ALA A 142 -11.55 -12.72 -13.09
N ARG A 143 -10.30 -12.32 -12.76
CA ARG A 143 -9.09 -12.93 -13.33
C ARG A 143 -8.53 -14.03 -12.43
N PRO A 144 -8.12 -15.18 -12.99
CA PRO A 144 -7.40 -16.19 -12.23
C PRO A 144 -6.15 -15.63 -11.55
N GLY A 145 -5.91 -16.03 -10.30
CA GLY A 145 -4.77 -15.61 -9.50
C GLY A 145 -5.07 -14.45 -8.53
N PHE A 146 -6.16 -13.72 -8.73
CA PHE A 146 -6.67 -12.77 -7.72
C PHE A 146 -7.75 -13.44 -6.86
N ALA A 147 -7.70 -13.17 -5.56
CA ALA A 147 -8.65 -13.69 -4.58
C ALA A 147 -8.80 -12.70 -3.43
N GLY A 148 -10.00 -12.15 -3.29
CA GLY A 148 -10.40 -11.25 -2.22
C GLY A 148 -9.83 -9.83 -2.30
N ILE A 149 -10.32 -9.00 -1.40
CA ILE A 149 -9.96 -7.58 -1.26
C ILE A 149 -9.33 -7.36 0.12
N MET A 150 -8.33 -6.48 0.17
CA MET A 150 -7.82 -5.90 1.41
C MET A 150 -8.31 -4.45 1.52
N SER A 151 -9.24 -4.22 2.44
CA SER A 151 -9.86 -2.92 2.72
C SER A 151 -9.13 -2.20 3.86
N PHE A 152 -9.47 -0.93 4.10
CA PHE A 152 -8.72 -0.07 5.03
C PHE A 152 -9.57 0.57 6.12
N THR A 153 -10.89 0.47 6.03
CA THR A 153 -11.81 0.80 7.12
C THR A 153 -12.86 -0.29 7.29
N LEU A 154 -13.41 -0.45 8.49
CA LEU A 154 -14.46 -1.45 8.71
C LEU A 154 -15.71 -1.11 7.89
N ALA A 155 -16.11 0.16 7.86
CA ALA A 155 -17.22 0.64 7.01
C ALA A 155 -17.04 0.31 5.52
N GLU A 156 -15.84 0.48 4.95
CA GLU A 156 -15.54 0.06 3.57
C GLU A 156 -15.66 -1.45 3.41
N SER A 157 -15.22 -2.22 4.42
CA SER A 157 -15.27 -3.69 4.39
C SER A 157 -16.70 -4.21 4.31
N LEU A 158 -17.58 -3.66 5.15
CA LEU A 158 -19.00 -4.00 5.14
C LEU A 158 -19.68 -3.55 3.86
N TRP A 159 -19.35 -2.35 3.36
CA TRP A 159 -19.86 -1.88 2.07
C TRP A 159 -19.48 -2.84 0.94
N LEU A 160 -18.21 -3.23 0.82
CA LEU A 160 -17.77 -4.20 -0.19
C LEU A 160 -18.49 -5.56 -0.04
N ALA A 161 -18.68 -6.05 1.18
CA ALA A 161 -19.41 -7.29 1.40
C ALA A 161 -20.89 -7.19 0.97
N ARG A 162 -21.55 -6.06 1.22
CA ARG A 162 -22.92 -5.79 0.74
C ARG A 162 -23.00 -5.79 -0.79
N GLU A 163 -22.00 -5.21 -1.45
CA GLU A 163 -21.86 -5.21 -2.92
C GLU A 163 -21.56 -6.60 -3.52
N GLY A 164 -21.36 -7.62 -2.69
CA GLY A 164 -21.22 -9.01 -3.13
C GLY A 164 -19.78 -9.55 -3.12
N PHE A 165 -18.81 -8.81 -2.57
CA PHE A 165 -17.46 -9.35 -2.39
C PHE A 165 -17.39 -10.27 -1.17
N GLU A 166 -17.09 -11.54 -1.38
CA GLU A 166 -17.19 -12.60 -0.36
C GLU A 166 -15.92 -12.81 0.47
N ASP A 167 -14.81 -12.14 0.14
CA ASP A 167 -13.55 -12.27 0.88
C ASP A 167 -12.89 -10.89 1.05
N VAL A 168 -13.15 -10.26 2.19
CA VAL A 168 -12.66 -8.91 2.51
C VAL A 168 -11.87 -8.94 3.81
N LEU A 169 -10.58 -8.58 3.74
CA LEU A 169 -9.68 -8.50 4.88
C LEU A 169 -9.47 -7.03 5.21
N LEU A 170 -9.88 -6.62 6.40
CA LEU A 170 -9.54 -5.30 6.91
C LEU A 170 -8.03 -5.25 7.20
N ALA A 171 -7.33 -4.19 6.79
CA ALA A 171 -5.87 -4.12 6.90
C ALA A 171 -5.34 -3.71 8.28
N TYR A 172 -6.22 -3.32 9.21
CA TYR A 172 -5.86 -2.75 10.52
C TYR A 172 -6.95 -3.02 11.56
N PRO A 173 -6.62 -3.07 12.87
CA PRO A 173 -7.63 -3.08 13.92
C PRO A 173 -8.54 -1.85 13.79
N SER A 174 -9.83 -2.04 14.07
CA SER A 174 -10.84 -0.98 14.08
C SER A 174 -11.43 -0.82 15.48
N THR A 175 -11.87 0.41 15.79
CA THR A 175 -12.62 0.76 17.01
C THR A 175 -14.06 1.16 16.69
N ASP A 176 -14.52 0.95 15.45
CA ASP A 176 -15.86 1.31 14.98
C ASP A 176 -16.92 0.35 15.55
N ARG A 177 -17.52 0.75 16.67
CA ARG A 177 -18.49 -0.07 17.42
C ARG A 177 -19.77 -0.34 16.63
N ALA A 178 -20.30 0.68 15.94
CA ALA A 178 -21.52 0.53 15.16
C ALA A 178 -21.32 -0.46 14.00
N ALA A 179 -20.17 -0.40 13.33
CA ALA A 179 -19.85 -1.34 12.27
C ALA A 179 -19.59 -2.77 12.82
N TYR A 180 -19.08 -2.92 14.05
CA TYR A 180 -19.01 -4.26 14.67
C TYR A 180 -20.39 -4.80 15.07
N ALA A 181 -21.32 -3.95 15.53
CA ALA A 181 -22.70 -4.34 15.76
C ALA A 181 -23.33 -4.88 14.48
N GLU A 182 -23.19 -4.15 13.36
CA GLU A 182 -23.66 -4.59 12.05
C GLU A 182 -23.01 -5.90 11.61
N LEU A 183 -21.68 -6.01 11.73
CA LEU A 183 -20.95 -7.23 11.37
C LEU A 183 -21.41 -8.45 12.17
N ALA A 184 -21.70 -8.28 13.47
CA ALA A 184 -22.12 -9.36 14.36
C ALA A 184 -23.59 -9.77 14.18
N ALA A 185 -24.39 -8.94 13.50
CA ALA A 185 -25.82 -9.17 13.31
C ALA A 185 -26.17 -9.76 11.94
N ASP A 186 -25.24 -9.75 10.98
CA ASP A 186 -25.49 -10.19 9.61
C ASP A 186 -24.57 -11.38 9.22
N PRO A 187 -25.13 -12.58 8.97
CA PRO A 187 -24.34 -13.77 8.65
C PRO A 187 -23.55 -13.64 7.34
N LYS A 188 -24.07 -12.88 6.35
CA LYS A 188 -23.35 -12.63 5.09
C LYS A 188 -22.13 -11.76 5.33
N LEU A 189 -22.26 -10.71 6.15
CA LEU A 189 -21.13 -9.84 6.48
C LEU A 189 -20.09 -10.59 7.32
N ALA A 190 -20.52 -11.34 8.34
CA ALA A 190 -19.64 -12.12 9.20
C ALA A 190 -18.85 -13.19 8.43
N ALA A 191 -19.48 -13.83 7.43
CA ALA A 191 -18.82 -14.80 6.56
C ALA A 191 -17.77 -14.15 5.65
N ALA A 192 -18.06 -12.95 5.12
CA ALA A 192 -17.22 -12.30 4.12
C ALA A 192 -16.06 -11.47 4.70
N VAL A 193 -16.26 -10.85 5.86
CA VAL A 193 -15.31 -9.89 6.43
C VAL A 193 -14.43 -10.54 7.50
N THR A 194 -13.11 -10.40 7.32
CA THR A 194 -12.10 -10.76 8.31
C THR A 194 -11.50 -9.49 8.90
N VAL A 195 -11.52 -9.37 10.23
CA VAL A 195 -10.99 -8.19 10.95
C VAL A 195 -9.63 -8.50 11.59
N MET A 196 -8.83 -7.46 11.82
CA MET A 196 -7.50 -7.62 12.43
C MET A 196 -7.55 -7.45 13.93
N VAL A 197 -6.82 -8.31 14.64
CA VAL A 197 -6.56 -8.14 16.07
C VAL A 197 -5.11 -8.43 16.41
N ASP A 198 -4.55 -7.65 17.34
CA ASP A 198 -3.21 -7.82 17.88
C ASP A 198 -3.11 -7.49 19.38
N ASP A 199 -4.24 -7.21 20.02
CA ASP A 199 -4.37 -7.01 21.46
C ASP A 199 -5.69 -7.61 21.99
N PRO A 200 -5.70 -8.35 23.12
CA PRO A 200 -6.93 -8.88 23.72
C PRO A 200 -8.00 -7.83 24.06
N ALA A 201 -7.62 -6.57 24.27
CA ALA A 201 -8.56 -5.47 24.46
C ALA A 201 -9.44 -5.22 23.25
N GLN A 202 -8.96 -5.53 22.04
CA GLN A 202 -9.75 -5.41 20.81
C GLN A 202 -10.86 -6.47 20.77
N LEU A 203 -10.59 -7.70 21.23
CA LEU A 203 -11.62 -8.73 21.35
C LEU A 203 -12.74 -8.27 22.30
N ARG A 204 -12.38 -7.71 23.47
CA ARG A 204 -13.35 -7.14 24.42
C ARG A 204 -14.14 -5.97 23.82
N LEU A 205 -13.48 -5.11 23.05
CA LEU A 205 -14.16 -3.99 22.39
C LEU A 205 -15.20 -4.49 21.39
N ILE A 206 -14.83 -5.48 20.56
CA ILE A 206 -15.72 -6.05 19.55
C ILE A 206 -16.88 -6.76 20.22
N ASP A 207 -16.60 -7.58 21.24
CA ASP A 207 -17.60 -8.33 21.99
C ASP A 207 -18.66 -7.41 22.63
N ALA A 208 -18.21 -6.35 23.30
CA ALA A 208 -19.09 -5.34 23.88
C ALA A 208 -19.89 -4.53 22.83
N ALA A 209 -19.45 -4.52 21.57
CA ALA A 209 -20.11 -3.79 20.48
C ALA A 209 -21.13 -4.63 19.71
N ARG A 210 -21.33 -5.91 20.03
CA ARG A 210 -22.19 -6.81 19.25
C ARG A 210 -23.67 -6.45 19.27
N GLU A 211 -24.15 -5.69 20.26
CA GLU A 211 -25.57 -5.28 20.41
C GLU A 211 -26.58 -6.45 20.27
N GLY A 212 -26.22 -7.64 20.77
CA GLY A 212 -27.04 -8.86 20.67
C GLY A 212 -26.79 -9.71 19.42
N GLY A 213 -25.92 -9.25 18.50
CA GLY A 213 -25.44 -10.02 17.36
C GLY A 213 -24.70 -11.29 17.78
N THR A 214 -25.05 -12.41 17.15
CA THR A 214 -24.58 -13.75 17.52
C THR A 214 -23.59 -14.35 16.52
N GLU A 215 -23.34 -13.67 15.41
CA GLU A 215 -22.51 -14.21 14.33
C GLU A 215 -21.04 -14.37 14.76
N GLU A 216 -20.40 -15.43 14.26
CA GLU A 216 -18.98 -15.67 14.52
C GLU A 216 -18.11 -14.73 13.68
N ILE A 217 -17.34 -13.88 14.34
CA ILE A 217 -16.46 -12.89 13.68
C ILE A 217 -15.12 -13.54 13.36
N ARG A 218 -14.77 -13.50 12.07
CA ARG A 218 -13.48 -13.98 11.56
C ARG A 218 -12.38 -12.97 11.91
N VAL A 219 -11.33 -13.44 12.58
CA VAL A 219 -10.19 -12.61 12.98
C VAL A 219 -8.87 -13.10 12.39
N CYS A 220 -7.98 -12.15 12.11
CA CYS A 220 -6.63 -12.38 11.62
C CYS A 220 -5.64 -11.67 12.55
N LEU A 221 -4.55 -12.36 12.91
CA LEU A 221 -3.53 -11.79 13.79
C LEU A 221 -2.50 -10.99 13.00
N GLU A 222 -2.09 -9.81 13.47
CA GLU A 222 -0.98 -9.07 12.85
C GLU A 222 0.36 -9.48 13.47
N LEU A 223 1.34 -9.82 12.63
CA LEU A 223 2.72 -10.11 13.01
C LEU A 223 3.61 -8.89 12.73
N ASP A 224 4.35 -8.45 13.75
CA ASP A 224 5.45 -7.50 13.62
C ASP A 224 6.59 -8.12 12.80
N THR A 225 6.77 -7.62 11.58
CA THR A 225 7.83 -8.05 10.67
C THR A 225 9.13 -7.27 10.84
N SER A 226 9.17 -6.28 11.75
CA SER A 226 10.37 -5.47 11.92
C SER A 226 11.58 -6.33 12.33
N LEU A 227 12.73 -5.97 11.79
CA LEU A 227 14.01 -6.56 12.17
C LEU A 227 14.47 -5.91 13.47
N ARG A 228 14.72 -6.73 14.49
CA ARG A 228 15.23 -6.29 15.79
C ARG A 228 16.67 -6.77 15.94
N LEU A 229 17.63 -5.83 15.95
CA LEU A 229 19.06 -6.09 16.11
C LEU A 229 19.54 -5.65 17.50
N LEU A 230 20.69 -6.18 17.93
CA LEU A 230 21.34 -5.83 19.20
C LEU A 230 20.40 -5.97 20.42
N GLY A 231 19.70 -7.10 20.52
CA GLY A 231 18.73 -7.34 21.60
C GLY A 231 17.50 -6.43 21.55
N GLY A 232 17.17 -5.85 20.40
CA GLY A 232 16.01 -4.96 20.23
C GLY A 232 16.30 -3.46 20.34
N ARG A 233 17.56 -3.07 20.59
CA ARG A 233 17.98 -1.66 20.63
C ARG A 233 17.89 -0.96 19.27
N VAL A 234 18.00 -1.73 18.18
CA VAL A 234 17.85 -1.22 16.82
C VAL A 234 16.69 -1.93 16.15
N ARG A 235 15.69 -1.15 15.72
CA ARG A 235 14.52 -1.63 14.97
C ARG A 235 14.58 -1.10 13.55
N VAL A 236 14.48 -1.99 12.57
CA VAL A 236 14.34 -1.64 11.16
C VAL A 236 12.97 -2.07 10.66
N GLY A 237 12.18 -1.11 10.19
CA GLY A 237 10.82 -1.29 9.72
C GLY A 237 9.75 -0.72 10.64
N ALA A 238 8.54 -0.61 10.10
CA ALA A 238 7.41 -0.03 10.82
C ALA A 238 6.99 -0.93 11.97
N ARG A 239 6.78 -0.35 13.15
CA ARG A 239 6.12 -1.02 14.27
C ARG A 239 4.61 -0.99 14.03
N ARG A 240 4.10 -1.98 13.31
CA ARG A 240 2.66 -2.12 13.03
C ARG A 240 1.90 -2.85 14.14
N SER A 241 2.52 -3.89 14.69
CA SER A 241 1.95 -4.70 15.76
C SER A 241 2.91 -4.78 16.95
N PRO A 242 2.41 -4.97 18.19
CA PRO A 242 3.25 -5.33 19.33
C PRO A 242 3.69 -6.81 19.30
N LEU A 243 3.01 -7.66 18.53
CA LEU A 243 3.21 -9.12 18.52
C LEU A 243 4.34 -9.50 17.56
N HIS A 244 5.50 -9.88 18.11
CA HIS A 244 6.72 -10.14 17.33
C HIS A 244 7.21 -11.57 17.44
N ALA A 245 7.18 -12.12 18.66
CA ALA A 245 7.66 -13.47 18.93
C ALA A 245 6.58 -14.53 18.70
N PRO A 246 6.95 -15.77 18.29
CA PRO A 246 6.01 -16.88 18.13
C PRO A 246 5.11 -17.11 19.35
N ALA A 247 5.68 -17.06 20.56
CA ALA A 247 4.93 -17.24 21.80
C ALA A 247 3.85 -16.16 22.00
N GLN A 248 4.11 -14.90 21.62
CA GLN A 248 3.13 -13.81 21.73
C GLN A 248 1.93 -14.05 20.80
N LEU A 249 2.18 -14.52 19.57
CA LEU A 249 1.12 -14.86 18.63
C LEU A 249 0.32 -16.09 19.11
N ALA A 250 0.99 -17.09 19.69
CA ALA A 250 0.30 -18.24 20.28
C ALA A 250 -0.57 -17.84 21.48
N GLU A 251 -0.10 -16.94 22.35
CA GLU A 251 -0.94 -16.41 23.44
C GLU A 251 -2.15 -15.64 22.91
N MET A 252 -1.98 -14.81 21.89
CA MET A 252 -3.10 -14.12 21.26
C MET A 252 -4.07 -15.10 20.59
N ALA A 253 -3.58 -16.15 19.93
CA ALA A 253 -4.41 -17.20 19.36
C ALA A 253 -5.22 -17.95 20.44
N ARG A 254 -4.61 -18.25 21.60
CA ARG A 254 -5.35 -18.82 22.74
C ARG A 254 -6.38 -17.86 23.30
N ALA A 255 -6.11 -16.56 23.31
CA ALA A 255 -7.08 -15.55 23.72
C ALA A 255 -8.29 -15.55 22.78
N VAL A 256 -8.08 -15.65 21.47
CA VAL A 256 -9.18 -15.82 20.49
C VAL A 256 -9.95 -17.11 20.77
N ALA A 257 -9.27 -18.24 20.90
CA ALA A 257 -9.91 -19.55 21.11
C ALA A 257 -10.75 -19.63 22.40
N ARG A 258 -10.36 -18.89 23.45
CA ARG A 258 -11.11 -18.81 24.72
C ARG A 258 -12.27 -17.82 24.70
N THR A 259 -12.39 -17.01 23.64
CA THR A 259 -13.43 -15.97 23.55
C THR A 259 -14.52 -16.44 22.58
N PRO A 260 -15.73 -16.79 23.05
CA PRO A 260 -16.81 -17.21 22.16
C PRO A 260 -17.14 -16.16 21.10
N GLY A 261 -17.64 -16.62 19.95
CA GLY A 261 -18.04 -15.75 18.83
C GLY A 261 -16.87 -15.25 17.96
N PHE A 262 -15.63 -15.70 18.19
CA PHE A 262 -14.49 -15.35 17.34
C PHE A 262 -13.83 -16.58 16.76
N ARG A 263 -13.40 -16.48 15.49
CA ARG A 263 -12.65 -17.53 14.81
C ARG A 263 -11.37 -17.00 14.20
N LEU A 264 -10.25 -17.58 14.61
CA LEU A 264 -8.96 -17.30 14.01
C LEU A 264 -8.87 -17.93 12.61
N VAL A 265 -8.74 -17.10 11.57
CA VAL A 265 -8.68 -17.55 10.16
C VAL A 265 -7.34 -17.30 9.48
N GLY A 266 -6.44 -16.53 10.10
CA GLY A 266 -5.15 -16.23 9.48
C GLY A 266 -4.19 -15.39 10.30
N ILE A 267 -3.03 -15.16 9.70
CA ILE A 267 -1.98 -14.28 10.20
C ILE A 267 -1.57 -13.36 9.05
N MET A 268 -1.55 -12.06 9.29
CA MET A 268 -1.04 -11.06 8.35
C MET A 268 0.35 -10.61 8.78
N ALA A 269 1.27 -10.56 7.82
CA ALA A 269 2.62 -10.04 8.00
C ALA A 269 2.89 -8.99 6.93
N TYR A 270 2.93 -7.70 7.31
CA TYR A 270 3.23 -6.61 6.38
C TYR A 270 4.69 -6.17 6.48
N GLU A 271 5.47 -6.41 5.42
CA GLU A 271 6.91 -6.13 5.35
C GLU A 271 7.22 -4.70 4.85
N GLY A 272 6.81 -3.68 5.62
CA GLY A 272 6.93 -2.28 5.20
C GLY A 272 8.35 -1.81 4.85
N HIS A 273 9.37 -2.44 5.43
CA HIS A 273 10.79 -2.14 5.18
C HIS A 273 11.34 -2.76 3.88
N VAL A 274 10.68 -3.79 3.36
CA VAL A 274 10.98 -4.37 2.04
C VAL A 274 10.17 -3.65 0.95
N ALA A 275 8.92 -3.27 1.27
CA ALA A 275 8.02 -2.61 0.32
C ALA A 275 8.33 -1.12 0.07
N GLY A 276 8.90 -0.41 1.06
CA GLY A 276 9.14 1.04 0.98
C GLY A 276 10.55 1.47 0.57
N VAL A 277 11.53 0.56 0.54
CA VAL A 277 12.94 0.90 0.25
C VAL A 277 13.32 0.39 -1.12
N GLY A 278 13.40 1.29 -2.10
CA GLY A 278 13.95 0.99 -3.41
C GLY A 278 15.37 0.41 -3.28
N ASP A 279 15.59 -0.78 -3.82
CA ASP A 279 16.84 -1.53 -3.76
C ASP A 279 17.86 -1.10 -4.85
N LYS A 280 17.42 -0.25 -5.79
CA LYS A 280 18.21 0.40 -6.83
C LYS A 280 18.20 1.92 -6.65
N LEU A 281 19.13 2.44 -5.86
CA LEU A 281 19.37 3.90 -5.80
C LEU A 281 20.27 4.29 -6.98
N ALA A 282 19.71 5.00 -7.97
CA ALA A 282 20.49 5.54 -9.08
C ALA A 282 21.67 6.39 -8.55
N GLY A 283 22.89 6.09 -9.00
CA GLY A 283 24.11 6.83 -8.62
C GLY A 283 24.74 6.46 -7.28
N ARG A 284 24.25 5.46 -6.53
CA ARG A 284 24.84 5.04 -5.23
C ARG A 284 25.03 3.51 -5.11
N PRO A 285 26.01 2.92 -5.81
CA PRO A 285 26.16 1.46 -5.92
C PRO A 285 26.54 0.78 -4.60
N LEU A 286 27.43 1.37 -3.79
CA LEU A 286 27.82 0.82 -2.49
C LEU A 286 26.65 0.78 -1.51
N ARG A 287 25.91 1.90 -1.38
CA ARG A 287 24.69 1.97 -0.55
C ARG A 287 23.64 0.95 -1.01
N SER A 288 23.49 0.75 -2.32
CA SER A 288 22.58 -0.26 -2.88
C SER A 288 23.02 -1.70 -2.58
N ARG A 289 24.33 -1.98 -2.43
CA ARG A 289 24.82 -3.31 -2.00
C ARG A 289 24.55 -3.55 -0.52
N THR A 290 24.82 -2.57 0.35
CA THR A 290 24.55 -2.69 1.79
C THR A 290 23.06 -2.88 2.07
N VAL A 291 22.18 -2.12 1.41
CA VAL A 291 20.73 -2.27 1.52
C VAL A 291 20.29 -3.68 1.09
N ARG A 292 20.85 -4.22 0.00
CA ARG A 292 20.51 -5.56 -0.48
C ARG A 292 20.97 -6.67 0.46
N LEU A 293 22.15 -6.54 1.08
CA LEU A 293 22.62 -7.48 2.10
C LEU A 293 21.74 -7.45 3.35
N MET A 294 21.39 -6.26 3.83
CA MET A 294 20.45 -6.09 4.95
C MET A 294 19.08 -6.70 4.62
N GLN A 295 18.54 -6.44 3.43
CA GLN A 295 17.27 -7.02 2.97
C GLN A 295 17.34 -8.55 2.85
N ALA A 296 18.46 -9.10 2.38
CA ALA A 296 18.64 -10.56 2.29
C ALA A 296 18.68 -11.21 3.68
N ALA A 297 19.41 -10.61 4.62
CA ALA A 297 19.45 -11.07 6.02
C ALA A 297 18.05 -10.96 6.68
N ALA A 298 17.37 -9.83 6.51
CA ALA A 298 16.02 -9.62 7.02
C ALA A 298 15.01 -10.64 6.45
N ARG A 299 15.07 -10.94 5.14
CA ARG A 299 14.20 -11.94 4.51
C ARG A 299 14.44 -13.35 5.06
N ARG A 300 15.68 -13.76 5.28
CA ARG A 300 16.01 -15.08 5.84
C ARG A 300 15.52 -15.22 7.28
N GLU A 301 15.81 -14.22 8.11
CA GLU A 301 15.35 -14.16 9.50
C GLU A 301 13.82 -14.21 9.56
N LEU A 302 13.15 -13.36 8.79
CA LEU A 302 11.70 -13.31 8.77
C LEU A 302 11.06 -14.58 8.21
N ALA A 303 11.67 -15.25 7.23
CA ALA A 303 11.17 -16.53 6.73
C ALA A 303 11.17 -17.60 7.83
N ALA A 304 12.25 -17.70 8.61
CA ALA A 304 12.34 -18.61 9.75
C ALA A 304 11.31 -18.25 10.83
N ARG A 305 11.26 -16.97 11.24
CA ARG A 305 10.31 -16.49 12.26
C ARG A 305 8.85 -16.71 11.83
N ARG A 306 8.51 -16.47 10.57
CA ARG A 306 7.17 -16.75 10.03
C ARG A 306 6.81 -18.24 10.14
N ALA A 307 7.73 -19.14 9.84
CA ALA A 307 7.50 -20.58 9.97
C ALA A 307 7.29 -20.99 11.43
N GLU A 308 8.06 -20.41 12.35
CA GLU A 308 7.88 -20.60 13.80
C GLU A 308 6.55 -20.06 14.31
N VAL A 309 6.18 -18.84 13.92
CA VAL A 309 4.89 -18.22 14.26
C VAL A 309 3.73 -19.10 13.77
N VAL A 310 3.75 -19.54 12.51
CA VAL A 310 2.69 -20.40 11.96
C VAL A 310 2.62 -21.72 12.71
N ARG A 311 3.75 -22.36 13.05
CA ARG A 311 3.76 -23.59 13.87
C ARG A 311 3.17 -23.34 15.26
N ALA A 312 3.58 -22.27 15.93
CA ALA A 312 3.14 -21.95 17.28
C ALA A 312 1.63 -21.66 17.33
N VAL A 313 1.10 -20.92 16.35
CA VAL A 313 -0.33 -20.62 16.26
C VAL A 313 -1.15 -21.87 15.91
N ARG A 314 -0.65 -22.77 15.05
CA ARG A 314 -1.34 -24.02 14.71
C ARG A 314 -1.37 -25.06 15.84
N ALA A 315 -0.53 -24.90 16.85
CA ALA A 315 -0.47 -25.80 18.01
C ALA A 315 -1.46 -25.40 19.13
N VAL A 316 -2.19 -24.31 18.94
CA VAL A 316 -3.32 -23.86 19.78
C VAL A 316 -4.60 -24.47 19.24
#